data_AF-A0AAD9PYT7-F1
#
_entry.id   AF-A0AAD9PYT7-F1
#
_cell.length_a   1.000
_cell.length_b   1.000
_cell.length_c   1.000
_cell.angle_alpha   90.00
_cell.angle_beta   90.00
_cell.angle_gamma   90.00
#
_symmetry.space_group_name_H-M   'P 1'
#
loop_
_entity.id
_entity.type
_entity.pdbx_description
1 polymer ?
#
loop_
_entity_poly.entity_id
_entity_poly.type
_entity_poly.pdbx_seq_one_letter_code
_entity_poly.pdbx_strand_id
1 'polypeptide(L)'
;MDTLNHLQNFRDPIWTSGEVEKFWDVLQPYLTLLLGKEISLPHPSIDFIVLDQDNVRHRDNCLRIVHKYMWNGKYSLAVANFKAVRAFFGNTEASLREQLKELRAVFENIPVEWLCAADKEYQI
;
A
#
# COMPACT_ATOMS: atom_id res chain seq x y z
N MET A 1 16.54 10.42 -40.31
CA MET A 1 16.68 9.33 -39.31
C MET A 1 16.86 10.02 -37.98
N ASP A 2 15.75 10.36 -37.34
CA ASP A 2 15.73 11.11 -36.07
C ASP A 2 15.47 10.14 -34.92
N THR A 3 16.53 9.52 -34.43
CA THR A 3 16.52 8.65 -33.25
C THR A 3 16.84 9.45 -31.98
N LEU A 4 16.03 10.44 -31.65
CA LEU A 4 16.15 11.20 -30.40
C LEU A 4 14.78 11.73 -29.97
N ASN A 5 13.90 10.89 -29.40
CA ASN A 5 12.77 11.33 -28.55
C ASN A 5 11.98 10.22 -27.83
N HIS A 6 12.56 9.06 -27.54
CA HIS A 6 11.84 7.96 -26.86
C HIS A 6 12.23 7.69 -25.41
N LEU A 7 12.98 8.59 -24.76
CA LEU A 7 13.19 8.53 -23.32
C LEU A 7 12.04 9.27 -22.60
N GLN A 8 10.82 8.75 -22.75
CA GLN A 8 9.71 9.08 -21.86
C GLN A 8 10.02 8.51 -20.47
N ASN A 9 10.50 9.38 -19.57
CA ASN A 9 10.16 9.42 -18.14
C ASN A 9 10.05 8.08 -17.36
N PHE A 10 10.94 7.12 -17.56
CA PHE A 10 11.18 6.11 -16.53
C PHE A 10 12.01 6.77 -15.43
N ARG A 11 11.34 7.44 -14.47
CA ARG A 11 11.98 7.77 -13.21
C ARG A 11 12.34 6.44 -12.55
N ASP A 12 13.63 6.18 -12.38
CA ASP A 12 14.09 5.09 -11.55
C ASP A 12 13.35 5.13 -10.20
N PRO A 13 12.96 3.97 -9.63
CA PRO A 13 12.36 3.95 -8.31
C PRO A 13 13.28 4.70 -7.33
N ILE A 14 12.69 5.62 -6.56
CA ILE A 14 13.43 6.54 -5.67
C ILE A 14 14.35 5.75 -4.72
N TRP A 15 13.97 4.53 -4.37
CA TRP A 15 14.75 3.59 -3.55
C TRP A 15 15.07 2.32 -4.32
N THR A 16 16.30 1.85 -4.16
CA THR A 16 16.73 0.52 -4.57
C THR A 16 16.08 -0.57 -3.71
N SER A 17 16.03 -1.81 -4.21
CA SER A 17 15.50 -2.94 -3.42
C SER A 17 16.20 -3.11 -2.07
N GLY A 18 17.51 -2.84 -2.01
CA GLY A 18 18.27 -2.90 -0.75
C GLY A 18 17.93 -1.78 0.23
N GLU A 19 17.56 -0.59 -0.25
CA GLU A 19 17.07 0.50 0.61
C GLU A 19 15.68 0.23 1.14
N VAL A 20 14.79 -0.33 0.29
CA VAL A 20 13.47 -0.80 0.69
C VAL A 20 13.57 -1.86 1.78
N GLU A 21 14.48 -2.83 1.63
CA GLU A 21 14.72 -3.87 2.63
C GLU A 21 15.21 -3.30 3.97
N LYS A 22 16.25 -2.45 3.95
CA LYS A 22 16.75 -1.80 5.17
C LYS A 22 15.68 -0.99 5.88
N PHE A 23 14.85 -0.27 5.12
CA PHE A 23 13.77 0.51 5.70
C PHE A 23 12.67 -0.38 6.28
N TRP A 24 12.33 -1.46 5.58
CA TRP A 24 11.39 -2.46 6.06
C TRP A 24 11.84 -3.06 7.40
N ASP A 25 13.12 -3.39 7.54
CA ASP A 25 13.68 -3.97 8.78
C ASP A 25 13.51 -3.03 9.99
N VAL A 26 13.64 -1.71 9.77
CA VAL A 26 13.37 -0.69 10.80
C VAL A 26 11.88 -0.63 11.14
N LEU A 27 11.02 -0.74 10.13
CA LEU A 27 9.58 -0.57 10.28
C LEU A 27 8.87 -1.81 10.84
N GLN A 28 9.37 -3.00 10.53
CA GLN A 28 8.74 -4.28 10.80
C GLN A 28 8.37 -4.50 12.28
N PRO A 29 9.23 -4.22 13.28
CA PRO A 29 8.87 -4.39 14.68
C PRO A 29 7.65 -3.56 15.07
N TYR A 30 7.59 -2.31 14.60
CA TYR A 30 6.48 -1.41 14.89
C TYR A 30 5.17 -1.87 14.24
N LEU A 31 5.21 -2.31 12.98
CA LEU A 31 4.03 -2.89 12.32
C LEU A 31 3.53 -4.16 13.01
N THR A 32 4.44 -4.96 13.54
CA THR A 32 4.10 -6.17 14.29
C THR A 32 3.24 -5.83 15.52
N LEU A 33 3.62 -4.80 16.29
CA LEU A 33 2.85 -4.32 17.44
C LEU A 33 1.46 -3.80 17.04
N LEU A 34 1.38 -3.01 15.96
CA LEU A 34 0.12 -2.47 15.43
C LEU A 34 -0.82 -3.60 14.93
N LEU A 35 -0.26 -4.63 14.31
CA LEU A 35 -1.00 -5.80 13.84
C LEU A 35 -1.45 -6.68 15.02
N GLY A 36 -0.62 -6.84 16.05
CA GLY A 36 -0.84 -7.68 17.23
C GLY A 36 -1.96 -7.22 18.18
N LYS A 37 -2.62 -6.08 17.93
CA LYS A 37 -3.61 -5.43 18.81
C LYS A 37 -3.02 -4.89 20.13
N GLU A 38 -1.71 -4.79 20.22
CA GLU A 38 -1.01 -4.23 21.39
C GLU A 38 -1.16 -2.71 21.46
N ILE A 39 -1.40 -2.08 20.30
CA ILE A 39 -1.60 -0.63 20.16
C ILE A 39 -2.97 -0.38 19.56
N SER A 40 -3.70 0.58 20.15
CA SER A 40 -4.99 1.04 19.61
C SER A 40 -4.81 1.67 18.23
N LEU A 41 -5.62 1.23 17.27
CA LEU A 41 -5.59 1.77 15.91
C LEU A 41 -6.61 2.90 15.75
N PRO A 42 -6.32 3.91 14.90
CA PRO A 42 -7.30 4.90 14.52
C PRO A 42 -8.46 4.27 13.73
N HIS A 43 -9.55 5.01 13.57
CA HIS A 43 -10.62 4.61 12.66
C HIS A 43 -10.09 4.55 11.20
N PRO A 44 -10.43 3.50 10.43
CA PRO A 44 -10.07 3.45 9.01
C PRO A 44 -10.69 4.62 8.24
N SER A 45 -10.02 5.05 7.17
CA SER A 45 -10.44 6.20 6.34
C SER A 45 -11.07 5.79 5.01
N ILE A 46 -11.08 4.50 4.70
CA ILE A 46 -11.69 3.97 3.47
C ILE A 46 -13.20 3.90 3.65
N ASP A 47 -13.95 4.47 2.71
CA ASP A 47 -15.39 4.30 2.62
C ASP A 47 -15.71 3.00 1.87
N PHE A 48 -16.30 2.04 2.59
CA PHE A 48 -16.64 0.73 2.06
C PHE A 48 -18.07 0.65 1.51
N ILE A 49 -18.90 1.68 1.67
CA ILE A 49 -20.33 1.63 1.32
C ILE A 49 -20.55 1.38 -0.18
N VAL A 50 -19.70 1.95 -1.01
CA VAL A 50 -19.80 1.89 -2.49
C VAL A 50 -19.00 0.74 -3.09
N LEU A 51 -18.35 -0.09 -2.26
CA LEU A 51 -17.47 -1.14 -2.72
C LEU A 51 -18.22 -2.48 -2.81
N ASP A 52 -17.95 -3.19 -3.88
CA ASP A 52 -18.28 -4.61 -4.05
C ASP A 52 -17.17 -5.49 -3.45
N GLN A 53 -17.55 -6.41 -2.55
CA GLN A 53 -16.68 -7.35 -1.85
C GLN A 53 -16.07 -8.42 -2.77
N ASP A 54 -16.73 -8.74 -3.88
CA ASP A 54 -16.22 -9.75 -4.82
C ASP A 54 -15.38 -9.13 -5.95
N ASN A 55 -15.28 -7.80 -5.98
CA ASN A 55 -14.56 -7.08 -7.02
C ASN A 55 -13.08 -6.90 -6.66
N VAL A 56 -12.23 -7.67 -7.33
CA VAL A 56 -10.77 -7.62 -7.17
C VAL A 56 -10.20 -6.21 -7.38
N ARG A 57 -10.75 -5.43 -8.33
CA ARG A 57 -10.27 -4.07 -8.60
C ARG A 57 -10.56 -3.12 -7.43
N HIS A 58 -11.67 -3.30 -6.72
CA HIS A 58 -11.96 -2.53 -5.51
C HIS A 58 -10.97 -2.87 -4.39
N ARG A 59 -10.66 -4.15 -4.21
CA ARG A 59 -9.63 -4.60 -3.27
C ARG A 59 -8.28 -3.96 -3.58
N ASP A 60 -7.86 -4.00 -4.84
CA ASP A 60 -6.59 -3.41 -5.26
C ASP A 60 -6.58 -1.90 -5.04
N ASN A 61 -7.67 -1.19 -5.35
CA ASN A 61 -7.84 0.24 -5.05
C ASN A 61 -7.77 0.58 -3.56
N CYS A 62 -8.18 -0.34 -2.68
CA CYS A 62 -8.04 -0.14 -1.24
C CYS A 62 -6.60 -0.39 -0.76
N LEU A 63 -5.94 -1.44 -1.25
CA LEU A 63 -4.53 -1.73 -0.93
C LEU A 63 -3.59 -0.62 -1.42
N ARG A 64 -3.95 -0.02 -2.55
CA ARG A 64 -3.39 1.24 -3.07
C ARG A 64 -3.42 2.37 -2.03
N ILE A 65 -4.55 2.58 -1.34
CA ILE A 65 -4.65 3.59 -0.26
C ILE A 65 -3.73 3.23 0.92
N VAL A 66 -3.67 1.95 1.30
CA VAL A 66 -2.76 1.46 2.35
C VAL A 66 -1.31 1.78 1.99
N HIS A 67 -0.88 1.44 0.78
CA HIS A 67 0.47 1.73 0.26
C HIS A 67 0.81 3.23 0.38
N LYS A 68 -0.09 4.12 -0.09
CA LYS A 68 0.10 5.57 0.01
C LYS A 68 0.31 6.02 1.46
N TYR A 69 -0.43 5.47 2.42
CA TYR A 69 -0.26 5.83 3.82
C TYR A 69 1.04 5.29 4.43
N MET A 70 1.48 4.10 4.03
CA MET A 70 2.78 3.54 4.44
C MET A 70 3.92 4.45 4.00
N TRP A 71 3.93 4.85 2.72
CA TRP A 71 5.00 5.68 2.15
C TRP A 71 4.97 7.13 2.66
N ASN A 72 3.81 7.61 3.12
CA ASN A 72 3.68 8.91 3.80
C ASN A 72 3.98 8.86 5.31
N GLY A 73 4.45 7.74 5.85
CA GLY A 73 4.78 7.59 7.28
C GLY A 73 3.56 7.49 8.21
N LYS A 74 2.34 7.34 7.67
CA LYS A 74 1.10 7.24 8.45
C LYS A 74 0.78 5.78 8.79
N TYR A 75 1.71 5.08 9.44
CA TYR A 75 1.67 3.63 9.62
C TYR A 75 0.46 3.11 10.42
N SER A 76 0.07 3.77 11.50
CA SER A 76 -1.09 3.33 12.30
C SER A 76 -2.40 3.38 11.49
N LEU A 77 -2.56 4.41 10.65
CA LEU A 77 -3.69 4.53 9.74
C LEU A 77 -3.60 3.53 8.58
N ALA A 78 -2.40 3.28 8.06
CA ALA A 78 -2.16 2.25 7.05
C ALA A 78 -2.57 0.86 7.57
N VAL A 79 -2.16 0.50 8.79
CA VAL A 79 -2.52 -0.77 9.44
C VAL A 79 -4.02 -0.84 9.73
N ALA A 80 -4.65 0.25 10.19
CA ALA A 80 -6.10 0.31 10.38
C ALA A 80 -6.87 0.03 9.08
N ASN A 81 -6.49 0.72 8.00
CA ASN A 81 -7.05 0.52 6.67
C ASN A 81 -6.80 -0.91 6.18
N PHE A 82 -5.58 -1.43 6.33
CA PHE A 82 -5.24 -2.79 5.92
C PHE A 82 -6.11 -3.85 6.61
N LYS A 83 -6.30 -3.74 7.94
CA LYS A 83 -7.20 -4.63 8.68
C LYS A 83 -8.65 -4.50 8.22
N ALA A 84 -9.12 -3.28 7.97
CA ALA A 84 -10.48 -3.04 7.49
C ALA A 84 -10.71 -3.65 6.09
N VAL A 85 -9.74 -3.50 5.18
CA VAL A 85 -9.76 -4.13 3.85
C VAL A 85 -9.81 -5.64 3.97
N ARG A 86 -8.94 -6.24 4.79
CA ARG A 86 -8.94 -7.68 5.02
C ARG A 86 -10.28 -8.19 5.58
N ALA A 87 -10.88 -7.45 6.51
CA ALA A 87 -12.19 -7.78 7.05
C ALA A 87 -13.31 -7.68 6.01
N PHE A 88 -13.30 -6.62 5.20
CA PHE A 88 -14.32 -6.39 4.17
C PHE A 88 -14.28 -7.43 3.05
N PHE A 89 -13.08 -7.80 2.60
CA PHE A 89 -12.87 -8.78 1.51
C PHE A 89 -12.72 -10.23 2.01
N GLY A 90 -13.14 -10.54 3.24
CA GLY A 90 -13.26 -11.92 3.74
C GLY A 90 -11.97 -12.63 4.17
N ASN A 91 -10.86 -11.92 4.39
CA ASN A 91 -9.58 -12.48 4.84
C ASN A 91 -9.32 -12.12 6.32
N THR A 92 -10.12 -12.64 7.27
CA THR A 92 -9.98 -12.31 8.71
C THR A 92 -9.05 -13.23 9.48
N GLU A 93 -8.90 -14.49 9.04
CA GLU A 93 -8.27 -15.57 9.83
C GLU A 93 -6.73 -15.62 9.74
N ALA A 94 -6.08 -14.85 8.86
CA ALA A 94 -4.63 -15.03 8.69
C ALA A 94 -3.82 -14.65 9.94
N SER A 95 -2.80 -15.47 10.21
CA SER A 95 -1.84 -15.29 11.30
C SER A 95 -1.07 -13.98 11.17
N LEU A 96 -0.57 -13.45 12.29
CA LEU A 96 0.24 -12.21 12.32
C LEU A 96 1.37 -12.21 11.28
N ARG A 97 2.04 -13.36 11.09
CA ARG A 97 3.10 -13.53 10.09
C ARG A 97 2.59 -13.35 8.66
N GLU A 98 1.43 -13.90 8.34
CA GLU A 98 0.79 -13.74 7.03
C GLU A 98 0.35 -12.30 6.80
N GLN A 99 -0.24 -11.65 7.81
CA GLN A 99 -0.60 -10.24 7.75
C GLN A 99 0.60 -9.34 7.46
N LEU A 100 1.73 -9.62 8.12
CA LEU A 100 2.97 -8.87 7.93
C LEU A 100 3.55 -9.11 6.53
N LYS A 101 3.49 -10.34 6.01
CA LYS A 101 3.92 -10.69 4.65
C LYS A 101 3.05 -9.99 3.60
N GLU A 102 1.73 -9.98 3.77
CA GLU A 102 0.80 -9.26 2.90
C GLU A 102 1.07 -7.75 2.93
N LEU A 103 1.25 -7.16 4.12
CA LEU A 103 1.53 -5.75 4.27
C LEU A 103 2.90 -5.37 3.65
N ARG A 104 3.90 -6.25 3.72
CA ARG A 104 5.17 -6.10 3.01
C ARG A 104 4.97 -6.07 1.51
N ALA A 105 4.19 -7.01 0.97
CA ALA A 105 3.87 -7.04 -0.46
C ALA A 105 3.14 -5.76 -0.90
N VAL A 106 2.27 -5.19 -0.06
CA VAL A 106 1.62 -3.88 -0.31
C VAL A 106 2.62 -2.73 -0.27
N PHE A 107 3.60 -2.77 0.64
CA PHE A 107 4.63 -1.75 0.75
C PHE A 107 5.60 -1.76 -0.45
N GLU A 108 5.98 -2.95 -0.92
CA GLU A 108 6.95 -3.16 -2.00
C GLU A 108 6.36 -3.00 -3.40
N ASN A 109 5.09 -3.39 -3.61
CA ASN A 109 4.48 -3.39 -4.94
C ASN A 109 3.66 -2.13 -5.19
N ILE A 110 4.27 -1.17 -5.89
CA ILE A 110 3.55 -0.07 -6.57
C ILE A 110 3.03 -0.60 -7.91
N PRO A 111 1.70 -0.62 -8.17
CA PRO A 111 1.21 -0.91 -9.50
C PRO A 111 1.77 0.14 -10.49
N VAL A 112 2.42 -0.29 -11.57
CA VAL A 112 3.07 0.58 -12.58
C VAL A 112 2.12 1.68 -13.10
N GLU A 113 0.82 1.39 -13.13
CA GLU A 113 -0.26 2.34 -13.46
C GLU A 113 -0.24 3.63 -12.62
N TRP A 114 0.42 3.63 -11.46
CA TRP A 114 0.56 4.75 -10.54
C TRP A 114 1.61 5.77 -10.96
N LEU A 115 2.63 5.32 -11.71
CA LEU A 115 3.63 6.20 -12.31
C LEU A 115 3.03 7.01 -13.47
N CYS A 116 2.04 6.45 -14.16
CA CYS A 116 1.37 7.09 -15.31
C CYS A 116 0.16 7.97 -14.92
N ALA A 117 -0.46 7.75 -13.74
CA ALA A 117 -1.64 8.49 -13.30
C ALA A 117 -1.30 9.80 -12.55
N ALA A 118 -0.10 9.91 -11.97
CA ALA A 118 0.36 11.13 -11.29
C ALA A 118 0.47 12.34 -12.24
N ASP A 119 0.61 12.10 -13.55
CA ASP A 119 0.61 13.15 -14.58
C ASP A 119 -0.79 13.69 -14.92
N LYS A 120 -1.87 13.09 -14.39
CA LYS A 120 -3.25 13.48 -14.72
C LYS A 120 -4.06 14.06 -13.55
N GLU A 121 -3.56 14.05 -12.32
CA GLU A 121 -4.29 14.55 -11.15
C GLU A 121 -4.02 16.04 -10.80
N TYR A 122 -3.32 16.80 -11.66
CA TYR A 122 -3.17 18.26 -11.53
C TYR A 122 -3.92 19.07 -12.61
N GLN A 123 -5.03 18.53 -13.12
CA GLN A 123 -6.01 19.34 -13.85
C GLN A 123 -7.36 19.26 -13.14
N ILE A 124 -7.49 20.12 -12.12
CA ILE A 124 -8.79 20.69 -11.71
C ILE A 124 -8.82 22.09 -12.28
#